data_AF-A0A519UVS1-F1
#
_entry.id   AF-A0A519UVS1-F1
#
_cell.length_a   1.000
_cell.length_b   1.000
_cell.length_c   1.000
_cell.angle_alpha   90.00
_cell.angle_beta   90.00
_cell.angle_gamma   90.00
#
_symmetry.space_group_name_H-M   'P 1'
#
loop_
_entity.id
_entity.type
_entity.pdbx_description
1 polymer ?
#
loop_
_entity_poly.entity_id
_entity_poly.type
_entity_poly.pdbx_seq_one_letter_code
_entity_poly.pdbx_strand_id
1 'polypeptide(L)'
;MKLNWPPRQVLCLMLAYAAISLGFSNQSFAQVAKTFIVKTDQSIAKVEPNMWGVFFEDINFGADGGIYAELIKNRSFEFAKPLMGWSINKSWQKEGEVLVINRKEINDSNPRYLQVKRQTGDIEFTNEGFKGIGIKKGLRYDFSMMYRMPLAGVKMVLLLKAADNKIIGKTVLNPLQTNGTAWQKQATSITATETDPKAKFSIIFQGKGNIDLDMISLFPEDTWKNRPQGLRADMVQMLADMKPGFIRFPGGCIVEGTDLANRYQWKNTIGPIENRKMLMNRWNVEFAHRPAPDYYQSFGLGFFEYFQLAEDIGSDALPILNCGMACQYNTGEVAALDELDPYVQDALDLIEFANG
;
A
#
# COMPACT_ATOMS: atom_id res chain seq x y z
N MET A 1 -5.38 -9.78 83.88
CA MET A 1 -6.74 -10.32 84.06
C MET A 1 -6.77 -11.69 83.40
N LYS A 2 -6.64 -12.77 84.19
CA LYS A 2 -6.59 -14.16 83.69
C LYS A 2 -8.02 -14.57 83.32
N LEU A 3 -8.33 -14.65 82.03
CA LEU A 3 -9.62 -15.17 81.58
C LEU A 3 -9.62 -16.70 81.78
N ASN A 4 -10.19 -17.16 82.89
CA ASN A 4 -10.56 -18.56 83.11
C ASN A 4 -11.86 -18.84 82.35
N TRP A 5 -11.75 -19.39 81.15
CA TRP A 5 -12.91 -19.90 80.44
C TRP A 5 -13.24 -21.31 80.97
N PRO A 6 -14.50 -21.61 81.32
CA PRO A 6 -14.89 -22.95 81.72
C PRO A 6 -14.68 -23.94 80.54
N PRO A 7 -14.27 -25.19 80.80
CA PRO A 7 -13.86 -26.15 79.75
C PRO A 7 -14.95 -26.40 78.69
N ARG A 8 -16.23 -26.20 79.02
CA ARG A 8 -17.33 -26.28 78.06
C ARG A 8 -17.34 -25.16 77.01
N GLN A 9 -16.93 -23.94 77.36
CA GLN A 9 -16.94 -22.81 76.43
C GLN A 9 -15.74 -22.86 75.46
N VAL A 10 -14.59 -23.37 75.91
CA VAL A 10 -13.44 -23.65 75.04
C VAL A 10 -13.77 -24.78 74.06
N LEU A 11 -14.47 -25.83 74.51
CA LEU A 11 -14.93 -26.92 73.65
C LEU A 11 -15.95 -26.42 72.61
N CYS A 12 -16.88 -25.55 72.98
CA CYS A 12 -17.83 -24.95 72.04
C CYS A 12 -17.16 -24.03 71.01
N LEU A 13 -16.13 -23.26 71.40
CA LEU A 13 -15.38 -22.42 70.45
C LEU A 13 -14.48 -23.25 69.53
N MET A 14 -13.84 -24.32 70.02
CA MET A 14 -13.09 -25.24 69.17
C MET A 14 -13.99 -26.02 68.21
N LEU A 15 -15.19 -26.43 68.66
CA LEU A 15 -16.20 -27.06 67.79
C LEU A 15 -16.78 -26.07 66.77
N ALA A 16 -16.95 -24.79 67.14
CA ALA A 16 -17.35 -23.74 66.20
C ALA A 16 -16.26 -23.45 65.16
N TYR A 17 -14.98 -23.41 65.56
CA TYR A 17 -13.86 -23.23 64.63
C TYR A 17 -13.62 -24.46 63.74
N ALA A 18 -13.80 -25.67 64.26
CA ALA A 18 -13.78 -26.91 63.49
C ALA A 18 -14.95 -26.95 62.49
N ALA A 19 -16.15 -26.51 62.89
CA ALA A 19 -17.30 -26.44 62.00
C ALA A 19 -17.16 -25.36 60.91
N ILE A 20 -16.50 -24.23 61.20
CA ILE A 20 -16.22 -23.18 60.21
C ILE A 20 -15.09 -23.59 59.26
N SER A 21 -14.08 -24.34 59.72
CA SER A 21 -13.01 -24.85 58.86
C SER A 21 -13.42 -26.06 57.99
N LEU A 22 -14.46 -26.80 58.39
CA LEU A 22 -15.10 -27.83 57.56
C LEU A 22 -16.08 -27.26 56.50
N GLY A 23 -16.44 -25.98 56.61
CA GLY A 23 -17.36 -25.30 55.68
C GLY A 23 -16.73 -24.71 54.43
N PHE A 24 -15.39 -24.61 54.38
CA PHE A 24 -14.64 -24.16 53.20
C PHE A 24 -13.91 -25.34 52.54
N SER A 25 -14.64 -26.43 52.28
CA SER A 25 -14.25 -27.29 51.17
C SER A 25 -14.40 -26.46 49.89
N ASN A 26 -13.29 -25.90 49.40
CA ASN A 26 -13.19 -25.42 48.02
C ASN A 26 -13.66 -26.57 47.13
N GLN A 27 -14.93 -26.53 46.71
CA GLN A 27 -15.39 -27.34 45.60
C GLN A 27 -14.70 -26.76 44.37
N SER A 28 -13.47 -27.22 44.14
CA SER A 28 -12.91 -27.25 42.80
C SER A 28 -13.90 -28.05 41.98
N PHE A 29 -14.77 -27.36 41.24
CA PHE A 29 -15.57 -27.98 40.19
C PHE A 29 -14.59 -28.65 39.24
N ALA A 30 -14.39 -29.96 39.41
CA ALA A 30 -13.68 -30.75 38.43
C ALA A 30 -14.39 -30.52 37.10
N GLN A 31 -13.65 -29.95 36.14
CA GLN A 31 -14.20 -29.64 34.83
C GLN A 31 -14.77 -30.94 34.27
N VAL A 32 -16.10 -31.01 34.08
CA VAL A 32 -16.75 -32.20 33.54
C VAL A 32 -16.08 -32.52 32.21
N ALA A 33 -15.48 -33.71 32.12
CA ALA A 33 -14.79 -34.13 30.91
C ALA A 33 -15.80 -34.19 29.76
N LYS A 34 -15.68 -33.28 28.80
CA LYS A 34 -16.49 -33.31 27.57
C LYS A 34 -15.91 -34.36 26.64
N THR A 35 -16.67 -35.41 26.37
CA THR A 35 -16.33 -36.40 25.35
C THR A 35 -16.82 -35.93 23.99
N PHE A 36 -15.91 -35.76 23.04
CA PHE A 36 -16.23 -35.49 21.63
C PHE A 36 -16.10 -36.77 20.82
N ILE A 37 -17.20 -37.25 20.23
CA ILE A 37 -17.21 -38.43 19.36
C ILE A 37 -17.15 -37.96 17.90
N VAL A 38 -16.06 -38.26 17.19
CA VAL A 38 -15.87 -37.91 15.78
C VAL A 38 -16.09 -39.15 14.93
N LYS A 39 -17.06 -39.10 14.01
CA LYS A 39 -17.34 -40.17 13.05
C LYS A 39 -16.53 -39.97 11.78
N THR A 40 -15.43 -40.70 11.62
CA THR A 40 -14.50 -40.53 10.49
C THR A 40 -14.93 -41.26 9.21
N ASP A 41 -15.95 -42.11 9.29
CA ASP A 41 -16.51 -42.94 8.22
C ASP A 41 -17.84 -42.40 7.65
N GLN A 42 -18.37 -41.33 8.24
CA GLN A 42 -19.65 -40.71 7.85
C GLN A 42 -19.40 -39.26 7.41
N SER A 43 -19.09 -39.07 6.13
CA SER A 43 -19.07 -37.72 5.54
C SER A 43 -20.51 -37.20 5.39
N ILE A 44 -20.80 -36.03 5.95
CA ILE A 44 -22.14 -35.41 5.92
C ILE A 44 -22.23 -34.22 4.95
N ALA A 45 -21.09 -33.68 4.51
CA ALA A 45 -21.01 -32.55 3.60
C ALA A 45 -19.64 -32.51 2.92
N LYS A 46 -19.60 -31.98 1.70
CA LYS A 46 -18.36 -31.59 1.03
C LYS A 46 -17.90 -30.25 1.59
N VAL A 47 -16.61 -30.15 1.89
CA VAL A 47 -15.96 -28.87 2.18
C VAL A 47 -15.64 -28.21 0.85
N GLU A 48 -16.23 -27.05 0.59
CA GLU A 48 -15.96 -26.33 -0.66
C GLU A 48 -14.56 -25.69 -0.65
N PRO A 49 -13.85 -25.67 -1.79
CA PRO A 49 -12.53 -25.04 -1.90
C PRO A 49 -12.54 -23.56 -1.47
N ASN A 50 -13.65 -22.86 -1.72
CA ASN A 50 -13.82 -21.44 -1.43
C ASN A 50 -14.34 -21.16 -0.02
N MET A 51 -14.30 -22.15 0.88
CA MET A 51 -14.70 -21.95 2.27
C MET A 51 -13.76 -21.01 3.03
N TRP A 52 -12.49 -20.93 2.61
CA TRP A 52 -11.48 -20.03 3.19
C TRP A 52 -10.84 -19.20 2.09
N GLY A 53 -10.67 -17.91 2.36
CA GLY A 53 -10.07 -16.98 1.42
C GLY A 53 -9.41 -15.82 2.13
N VAL A 54 -8.84 -14.92 1.33
CA VAL A 54 -8.20 -13.69 1.81
C VAL A 54 -9.09 -12.50 1.47
N PHE A 55 -9.16 -11.56 2.41
CA PHE A 55 -9.71 -10.24 2.18
C PHE A 55 -8.54 -9.26 2.02
N PHE A 56 -8.53 -8.53 0.92
CA PHE A 56 -7.54 -7.49 0.66
C PHE A 56 -8.23 -6.13 0.52
N GLU A 57 -7.77 -5.19 1.34
CA GLU A 57 -8.06 -3.77 1.26
C GLU A 57 -6.74 -3.01 1.36
N ASP A 58 -6.60 -1.93 0.59
CA ASP A 58 -5.46 -1.01 0.72
C ASP A 58 -5.59 -0.18 2.02
N ILE A 59 -5.25 -0.82 3.13
CA ILE A 59 -5.15 -0.26 4.48
C ILE A 59 -3.74 -0.52 5.03
N ASN A 60 -3.22 0.40 5.85
CA ASN A 60 -1.88 0.30 6.46
C ASN A 60 -0.70 0.24 5.46
N PHE A 61 -0.80 0.93 4.32
CA PHE A 61 0.11 0.77 3.18
C PHE A 61 0.09 -0.68 2.65
N GLY A 62 -1.11 -1.25 2.51
CA GLY A 62 -1.30 -2.62 2.05
C GLY A 62 -0.97 -2.83 0.57
N ALA A 63 -1.35 -1.86 -0.28
CA ALA A 63 -1.00 -1.83 -1.71
C ALA A 63 0.26 -0.98 -1.95
N ASP A 64 0.11 0.34 -2.12
CA ASP A 64 1.25 1.26 -2.28
C ASP A 64 2.08 1.32 -0.99
N GLY A 65 3.36 0.95 -1.08
CA GLY A 65 4.24 0.73 0.08
C GLY A 65 4.15 -0.65 0.72
N GLY A 66 3.20 -1.47 0.25
CA GLY A 66 2.97 -2.85 0.66
C GLY A 66 3.23 -3.79 -0.50
N ILE A 67 2.22 -4.58 -0.87
CA ILE A 67 2.35 -5.68 -1.84
C ILE A 67 2.71 -5.19 -3.26
N TYR A 68 2.37 -3.96 -3.63
CA TYR A 68 2.80 -3.38 -4.90
C TYR A 68 4.27 -2.92 -4.78
N ALA A 69 5.15 -3.40 -5.66
CA ALA A 69 6.59 -3.31 -5.46
C ALA A 69 7.22 -1.95 -5.82
N GLU A 70 6.42 -0.93 -6.16
CA GLU A 70 6.92 0.44 -6.37
C GLU A 70 7.54 1.00 -5.09
N LEU A 71 8.77 1.49 -5.19
CA LEU A 71 9.51 2.02 -4.05
C LEU A 71 9.42 3.55 -3.94
N ILE A 72 9.00 4.24 -5.01
CA ILE A 72 8.89 5.70 -5.05
C ILE A 72 7.50 6.15 -4.60
N LYS A 73 7.45 6.83 -3.44
CA LYS A 73 6.22 7.51 -2.99
C LYS A 73 5.95 8.71 -3.88
N ASN A 74 4.69 8.92 -4.27
CA ASN A 74 4.25 10.10 -5.01
C ASN A 74 5.07 10.31 -6.31
N ARG A 75 5.18 9.23 -7.10
CA ARG A 75 5.98 9.16 -8.34
C ARG A 75 5.58 10.13 -9.45
N SER A 76 4.34 10.63 -9.42
CA SER A 76 3.76 11.54 -10.42
C SER A 76 3.32 12.90 -9.85
N PHE A 77 3.70 13.22 -8.61
CA PHE A 77 3.42 14.53 -7.99
C PHE A 77 1.94 14.88 -7.78
N GLU A 78 1.06 13.88 -7.81
CA GLU A 78 -0.40 14.09 -7.73
C GLU A 78 -0.93 14.27 -6.31
N PHE A 79 -0.14 13.98 -5.26
CA PHE A 79 -0.60 14.12 -3.88
C PHE A 79 -1.02 15.57 -3.57
N ALA A 80 -1.84 15.77 -2.53
CA ALA A 80 -2.34 17.12 -2.19
C ALA A 80 -1.21 18.15 -1.99
N LYS A 81 -0.08 17.69 -1.46
CA LYS A 81 1.20 18.41 -1.52
C LYS A 81 2.05 17.74 -2.60
N PRO A 82 2.31 18.38 -3.74
CA PRO A 82 2.93 17.70 -4.90
C PRO A 82 4.33 17.14 -4.65
N LEU A 83 5.09 17.70 -3.69
CA LEU A 83 6.40 17.20 -3.29
C LEU A 83 6.35 16.34 -2.00
N MET A 84 5.18 15.86 -1.58
CA MET A 84 5.10 14.93 -0.45
C MET A 84 5.93 13.66 -0.76
N GLY A 85 6.74 13.22 0.21
CA GLY A 85 7.72 12.16 0.03
C GLY A 85 9.04 12.59 -0.63
N TRP A 86 9.10 13.78 -1.22
CA TRP A 86 10.28 14.33 -1.87
C TRP A 86 10.89 15.46 -1.05
N SER A 87 12.21 15.47 -0.96
CA SER A 87 13.00 16.56 -0.38
C SER A 87 13.98 17.09 -1.40
N ILE A 88 14.19 18.41 -1.39
CA ILE A 88 15.14 19.11 -2.25
C ILE A 88 16.20 19.69 -1.34
N ASN A 89 17.48 19.53 -1.71
CA ASN A 89 18.55 20.22 -0.97
C ASN A 89 18.49 21.74 -1.25
N LYS A 90 17.85 22.47 -0.33
CA LYS A 90 17.51 23.89 -0.48
C LYS A 90 18.70 24.84 -0.50
N SER A 91 19.89 24.43 -0.02
CA SER A 91 21.03 25.34 0.12
C SER A 91 21.60 25.85 -1.22
N TRP A 92 21.23 25.22 -2.34
CA TRP A 92 21.75 25.55 -3.67
C TRP A 92 20.67 25.95 -4.68
N GLN A 93 19.40 25.93 -4.28
CA GLN A 93 18.28 26.15 -5.19
C GLN A 93 17.96 27.64 -5.30
N LYS A 94 17.98 28.18 -6.52
CA LYS A 94 17.40 29.50 -6.79
C LYS A 94 15.90 29.36 -7.04
N GLU A 95 15.15 30.41 -6.70
CA GLU A 95 13.72 30.47 -6.99
C GLU A 95 13.45 30.27 -8.49
N GLY A 96 12.45 29.44 -8.81
CA GLY A 96 12.07 29.11 -10.19
C GLY A 96 12.91 28.03 -10.89
N GLU A 97 13.98 27.53 -10.28
CA GLU A 97 14.77 26.41 -10.83
C GLU A 97 14.06 25.05 -10.70
N VAL A 98 13.18 24.92 -9.69
CA VAL A 98 12.34 23.75 -9.52
C VAL A 98 10.91 24.21 -9.37
N LEU A 99 10.04 23.68 -10.22
CA LEU A 99 8.60 23.93 -10.17
C LEU A 99 7.86 22.61 -10.36
N VAL A 100 6.73 22.44 -9.69
CA VAL A 100 5.75 21.43 -10.10
C VAL A 100 4.72 22.14 -10.97
N ILE A 101 4.68 21.80 -12.25
CA ILE A 101 3.78 22.43 -13.21
C ILE A 101 2.46 21.68 -13.22
N ASN A 102 1.35 22.41 -13.11
CA ASN A 102 0.00 21.86 -13.23
C ASN A 102 -0.58 22.19 -14.61
N ARG A 103 -0.98 21.15 -15.34
CA ARG A 103 -1.54 21.18 -16.71
C ARG A 103 -2.89 20.46 -16.76
N LYS A 104 -3.73 20.62 -15.74
CA LYS A 104 -5.04 19.95 -15.63
C LYS A 104 -5.91 20.04 -16.88
N GLU A 105 -5.91 21.18 -17.56
CA GLU A 105 -6.66 21.37 -18.82
C GLU A 105 -6.15 20.52 -20.00
N ILE A 106 -4.91 19.99 -19.91
CA ILE A 106 -4.29 19.15 -20.95
C ILE A 106 -4.39 17.65 -20.59
N ASN A 107 -4.26 17.31 -19.31
CA ASN A 107 -4.38 15.94 -18.82
C ASN A 107 -4.96 15.97 -17.40
N ASP A 108 -6.25 15.62 -17.25
CA ASP A 108 -6.92 15.62 -15.94
C ASP A 108 -6.56 14.39 -15.08
N SER A 109 -6.11 13.28 -15.70
CA SER A 109 -5.79 12.04 -14.97
C SER A 109 -4.39 12.07 -14.35
N ASN A 110 -3.45 12.77 -15.00
CA ASN A 110 -2.09 13.00 -14.52
C ASN A 110 -1.64 14.44 -14.82
N PRO A 111 -2.20 15.43 -14.10
CA PRO A 111 -2.06 16.85 -14.41
C PRO A 111 -0.72 17.48 -14.03
N ARG A 112 0.15 16.83 -13.26
CA ARG A 112 1.37 17.47 -12.74
C ARG A 112 2.63 16.78 -13.25
N TYR A 113 3.70 17.56 -13.28
CA TYR A 113 5.05 17.06 -13.54
C TYR A 113 6.07 17.98 -12.87
N LEU A 114 7.26 17.45 -12.61
CA LEU A 114 8.38 18.22 -12.08
C LEU A 114 9.16 18.87 -13.23
N GLN A 115 9.33 20.18 -13.15
CA GLN A 115 10.24 20.94 -14.01
C GLN A 115 11.51 21.30 -13.25
N VAL A 116 12.65 20.98 -13.83
CA VAL A 116 13.98 21.34 -13.33
C VAL A 116 14.72 22.16 -14.38
N LYS A 117 14.94 23.45 -14.10
CA LYS A 117 15.76 24.37 -14.89
C LYS A 117 17.09 24.56 -14.18
N ARG A 118 18.17 24.03 -14.73
CA ARG A 118 19.50 24.08 -14.12
C ARG A 118 20.41 25.04 -14.89
N GLN A 119 20.94 26.04 -14.18
CA GLN A 119 21.96 26.95 -14.71
C GLN A 119 23.35 26.66 -14.15
N THR A 120 23.46 26.52 -12.83
CA THR A 120 24.72 26.31 -12.09
C THR A 120 24.47 25.48 -10.84
N GLY A 121 25.47 24.73 -10.36
CA GLY A 121 25.35 23.93 -9.13
C GLY A 121 24.45 22.70 -9.29
N ASP A 122 24.69 21.68 -8.47
CA ASP A 122 23.91 20.45 -8.53
C ASP A 122 22.63 20.57 -7.71
N ILE A 123 21.51 20.04 -8.23
CA ILE A 123 20.24 19.97 -7.51
C ILE A 123 20.00 18.51 -7.16
N GLU A 124 19.86 18.21 -5.87
CA GLU A 124 19.53 16.88 -5.41
C GLU A 124 18.09 16.80 -4.93
N PHE A 125 17.36 15.82 -5.47
CA PHE A 125 16.06 15.38 -4.98
C PHE A 125 16.22 14.04 -4.30
N THR A 126 15.57 13.85 -3.15
CA THR A 126 15.55 12.58 -2.44
C THR A 126 14.11 12.17 -2.13
N ASN A 127 13.72 10.96 -2.55
CA ASN A 127 12.47 10.32 -2.17
C ASN A 127 12.70 9.43 -0.94
N GLU A 128 11.81 9.55 0.05
CA GLU A 128 11.89 8.78 1.29
C GLU A 128 11.26 7.38 1.20
N GLY A 129 10.57 7.06 0.10
CA GLY A 129 9.76 5.86 -0.02
C GLY A 129 8.60 5.80 0.97
N PHE A 130 8.13 4.60 1.28
CA PHE A 130 7.01 4.39 2.20
C PHE A 130 7.52 4.11 3.62
N LYS A 131 7.94 5.18 4.32
CA LYS A 131 8.64 5.13 5.63
C LYS A 131 10.04 4.49 5.54
N GLY A 132 10.69 4.65 4.39
CA GLY A 132 11.95 4.02 4.02
C GLY A 132 11.80 3.17 2.76
N ILE A 133 12.93 2.86 2.12
CA ILE A 133 13.03 1.93 1.00
C ILE A 133 13.85 0.72 1.46
N GLY A 134 13.27 -0.48 1.36
CA GLY A 134 13.97 -1.73 1.64
C GLY A 134 14.91 -2.11 0.50
N ILE A 135 16.22 -1.95 0.70
CA ILE A 135 17.26 -2.31 -0.26
C ILE A 135 17.95 -3.61 0.17
N LYS A 136 18.19 -4.52 -0.77
CA LYS A 136 18.85 -5.82 -0.59
C LYS A 136 20.16 -5.83 -1.37
N LYS A 137 21.26 -6.16 -0.71
CA LYS A 137 22.58 -6.30 -1.33
C LYS A 137 22.53 -7.25 -2.53
N GLY A 138 23.18 -6.84 -3.62
CA GLY A 138 23.32 -7.62 -4.84
C GLY A 138 22.10 -7.57 -5.77
N LEU A 139 20.95 -7.10 -5.29
CA LEU A 139 19.75 -7.01 -6.10
C LEU A 139 19.82 -5.81 -7.05
N ARG A 140 19.31 -6.00 -8.27
CA ARG A 140 19.08 -4.92 -9.23
C ARG A 140 17.77 -4.19 -8.94
N TYR A 141 17.81 -2.88 -9.07
CA TYR A 141 16.66 -1.99 -9.00
C TYR A 141 16.49 -1.28 -10.34
N ASP A 142 15.34 -1.45 -10.95
CA ASP A 142 15.00 -0.93 -12.26
C ASP A 142 14.34 0.44 -12.11
N PHE A 143 15.06 1.46 -12.55
CA PHE A 143 14.60 2.85 -12.57
C PHE A 143 13.93 3.14 -13.91
N SER A 144 12.80 3.84 -13.89
CA SER A 144 12.22 4.43 -15.09
C SER A 144 11.62 5.81 -14.82
N MET A 145 11.46 6.59 -15.89
CA MET A 145 10.81 7.89 -15.85
C MET A 145 10.13 8.19 -17.19
N MET A 146 9.10 9.03 -17.14
CA MET A 146 8.68 9.83 -18.27
C MET A 146 9.39 11.18 -18.22
N TYR A 147 9.89 11.65 -19.36
CA TYR A 147 10.58 12.94 -19.42
C TYR A 147 10.39 13.61 -20.77
N ARG A 148 10.62 14.93 -20.78
CA ARG A 148 10.96 15.70 -21.97
C ARG A 148 12.03 16.71 -21.61
N MET A 149 12.77 17.16 -22.60
CA MET A 149 13.93 18.03 -22.39
C MET A 149 13.81 19.30 -23.22
N PRO A 150 13.12 20.35 -22.72
CA PRO A 150 12.99 21.63 -23.41
C PRO A 150 14.33 22.30 -23.73
N LEU A 151 15.37 22.04 -22.93
CA LEU A 151 16.73 22.49 -23.20
C LEU A 151 17.72 21.38 -22.82
N ALA A 152 18.52 20.94 -23.80
CA ALA A 152 19.50 19.86 -23.60
C ALA A 152 20.60 20.24 -22.60
N GLY A 153 21.29 19.22 -22.09
CA GLY A 153 22.49 19.38 -21.26
C GLY A 153 22.31 19.04 -19.78
N VAL A 154 21.16 18.48 -19.39
CA VAL A 154 20.96 17.89 -18.06
C VAL A 154 21.37 16.41 -18.09
N LYS A 155 22.19 15.98 -17.14
CA LYS A 155 22.44 14.57 -16.82
C LYS A 155 21.97 14.27 -15.39
N MET A 156 21.64 13.02 -15.12
CA MET A 156 21.16 12.59 -13.80
C MET A 156 22.09 11.56 -13.20
N VAL A 157 22.45 11.73 -11.93
CA VAL A 157 23.11 10.71 -11.12
C VAL A 157 22.08 10.15 -10.17
N LEU A 158 21.77 8.86 -10.30
CA LEU A 158 20.79 8.17 -9.47
C LEU A 158 21.51 7.42 -8.36
N LEU A 159 21.04 7.54 -7.13
CA LEU A 159 21.68 7.00 -5.95
C LEU A 159 20.67 6.23 -5.08
N LEU A 160 21.10 5.07 -4.59
CA LEU A 160 20.52 4.45 -3.40
C LEU A 160 21.35 4.89 -2.21
N LYS A 161 20.72 5.47 -1.20
CA LYS A 161 21.38 5.96 0.01
C LYS A 161 20.83 5.22 1.22
N ALA A 162 21.71 4.61 2.02
CA ALA A 162 21.37 4.04 3.32
C ALA A 162 20.82 5.11 4.28
N ALA A 163 20.28 4.68 5.42
CA ALA A 163 19.66 5.59 6.39
C ALA A 163 20.64 6.66 6.93
N ASP A 164 21.94 6.36 6.97
CA ASP A 164 23.04 7.26 7.35
C ASP A 164 23.58 8.13 6.20
N ASN A 165 22.92 8.09 5.03
CA ASN A 165 23.28 8.72 3.76
C ASN A 165 24.51 8.11 3.04
N LYS A 166 25.02 6.97 3.48
CA LYS A 166 26.04 6.22 2.72
C LYS A 166 25.46 5.78 1.38
N ILE A 167 26.22 5.97 0.30
CA ILE A 167 25.80 5.52 -1.03
C ILE A 167 25.98 4.01 -1.11
N ILE A 168 24.87 3.30 -1.34
CA ILE A 168 24.81 1.83 -1.44
C ILE A 168 24.33 1.37 -2.82
N GLY A 169 24.34 2.26 -3.80
CA GLY A 169 24.02 1.99 -5.20
C GLY A 169 24.10 3.28 -6.00
N LYS A 170 24.63 3.21 -7.23
CA LYS A 170 24.81 4.39 -8.08
C LYS A 170 24.75 4.01 -9.55
N THR A 171 24.06 4.84 -10.34
CA THR A 171 24.18 4.83 -11.81
C THR A 171 24.10 6.25 -12.35
N VAL A 172 24.44 6.43 -13.63
CA VAL A 172 24.31 7.70 -14.34
C VAL A 172 23.38 7.50 -15.52
N LEU A 173 22.40 8.39 -15.66
CA LEU A 173 21.49 8.43 -16.78
C LEU A 173 21.69 9.74 -17.55
N ASN A 174 22.08 9.62 -18.81
CA ASN A 174 22.10 10.73 -19.76
C ASN A 174 20.80 10.67 -20.56
N PRO A 175 19.83 11.56 -20.31
CA PRO A 175 18.59 11.49 -21.05
C PRO A 175 18.83 11.80 -22.52
N LEU A 176 18.15 11.07 -23.41
CA LEU A 176 18.29 11.28 -24.84
C LEU A 176 17.73 12.66 -25.21
N GLN A 177 18.30 13.27 -26.24
CA GLN A 177 17.81 14.56 -26.69
C GLN A 177 16.40 14.41 -27.28
N THR A 178 15.45 15.15 -26.72
CA THR A 178 14.08 15.25 -27.24
C THR A 178 13.92 16.51 -28.10
N ASN A 179 12.87 16.57 -28.91
CA ASN A 179 12.45 17.82 -29.56
C ASN A 179 11.91 18.89 -28.58
N GLY A 180 11.92 18.60 -27.27
CA GLY A 180 11.51 19.49 -26.19
C GLY A 180 10.02 19.49 -25.88
N THR A 181 9.19 18.85 -26.70
CA THR A 181 7.73 18.89 -26.56
C THR A 181 7.12 17.52 -26.27
N ALA A 182 7.60 16.47 -26.92
CA ALA A 182 7.09 15.12 -26.78
C ALA A 182 7.66 14.42 -25.53
N TRP A 183 6.77 13.80 -24.76
CA TRP A 183 7.15 12.94 -23.64
C TRP A 183 7.71 11.62 -24.15
N GLN A 184 8.78 11.14 -23.51
CA GLN A 184 9.42 9.87 -23.79
C GLN A 184 9.64 9.10 -22.50
N LYS A 185 9.80 7.78 -22.61
CA LYS A 185 10.18 6.91 -21.50
C LYS A 185 11.66 6.57 -21.60
N GLN A 186 12.34 6.55 -20.46
CA GLN A 186 13.71 6.04 -20.38
C GLN A 186 13.91 5.29 -19.08
N ALA A 187 14.72 4.24 -19.14
CA ALA A 187 15.02 3.37 -18.02
C ALA A 187 16.52 3.13 -17.90
N THR A 188 16.94 2.76 -16.70
CA THR A 188 18.28 2.25 -16.36
C THR A 188 18.16 1.39 -15.12
N SER A 189 19.26 0.80 -14.65
CA SER A 189 19.26 0.00 -13.43
C SER A 189 20.38 0.38 -12.48
N ILE A 190 20.16 0.06 -11.20
CA ILE A 190 21.11 0.26 -10.10
C ILE A 190 21.25 -1.07 -9.37
N THR A 191 22.45 -1.60 -9.27
CA THR A 191 22.72 -2.76 -8.40
C THR A 191 23.13 -2.26 -7.02
N ALA A 192 22.46 -2.76 -5.97
CA ALA A 192 22.77 -2.39 -4.61
C ALA A 192 24.02 -3.11 -4.08
N THR A 193 24.88 -2.39 -3.36
CA THR A 193 26.11 -2.93 -2.77
C THR A 193 25.92 -3.40 -1.32
N GLU A 194 24.86 -2.94 -0.65
CA GLU A 194 24.54 -3.24 0.75
C GLU A 194 23.03 -3.39 0.96
N THR A 195 22.65 -4.04 2.06
CA THR A 195 21.26 -4.18 2.50
C THR A 195 20.96 -3.10 3.53
N ASP A 196 19.88 -2.34 3.33
CA ASP A 196 19.38 -1.36 4.30
C ASP A 196 17.84 -1.32 4.26
N PRO A 197 17.13 -1.52 5.39
CA PRO A 197 15.67 -1.55 5.41
C PRO A 197 14.99 -0.17 5.33
N LYS A 198 15.76 0.92 5.46
CA LYS A 198 15.28 2.31 5.55
C LYS A 198 16.10 3.24 4.65
N ALA A 199 16.53 2.73 3.50
CA ALA A 199 17.24 3.51 2.50
C ALA A 199 16.32 4.59 1.90
N LYS A 200 16.92 5.44 1.07
CA LYS A 200 16.27 6.49 0.28
C LYS A 200 16.78 6.43 -1.15
N PHE A 201 16.01 6.99 -2.07
CA PHE A 201 16.41 7.14 -3.46
C PHE A 201 16.69 8.61 -3.76
N SER A 202 17.81 8.92 -4.41
CA SER A 202 18.17 10.29 -4.76
C SER A 202 18.48 10.44 -6.25
N ILE A 203 18.09 11.59 -6.81
CA ILE A 203 18.42 12.04 -8.16
C ILE A 203 19.21 13.35 -8.03
N ILE A 204 20.44 13.35 -8.54
CA ILE A 204 21.25 14.57 -8.65
C ILE A 204 21.24 15.04 -10.12
N PHE A 205 20.73 16.24 -10.33
CA PHE A 205 20.72 16.91 -11.63
C PHE A 205 22.02 17.71 -11.81
N GLN A 206 22.76 17.37 -12.86
CA GLN A 206 24.03 18.00 -13.23
C GLN A 206 23.96 18.55 -14.67
N GLY A 207 24.84 19.49 -15.01
CA GLY A 207 24.88 20.12 -16.36
C GLY A 207 23.89 21.28 -16.56
N LYS A 208 23.98 22.01 -17.67
CA LYS A 208 23.14 23.20 -17.90
C LYS A 208 22.01 22.84 -18.87
N GLY A 209 20.75 23.00 -18.46
CA GLY A 209 19.60 22.66 -19.29
C GLY A 209 18.28 22.65 -18.52
N ASN A 210 17.21 22.23 -19.19
CA ASN A 210 15.87 22.14 -18.64
C ASN A 210 15.30 20.74 -18.92
N ILE A 211 14.83 20.06 -17.88
CA ILE A 211 14.18 18.76 -17.97
C ILE A 211 12.85 18.80 -17.23
N ASP A 212 11.82 18.25 -17.85
CA ASP A 212 10.55 17.96 -17.22
C ASP A 212 10.46 16.45 -16.98
N LEU A 213 9.96 16.03 -15.82
CA LEU A 213 9.93 14.65 -15.33
C LEU A 213 8.57 14.29 -14.75
N ASP A 214 8.15 13.07 -14.99
CA ASP A 214 6.91 12.50 -14.49
C ASP A 214 7.08 10.98 -14.37
N MET A 215 6.19 10.30 -13.65
CA MET A 215 6.17 8.83 -13.48
C MET A 215 7.55 8.26 -13.10
N ILE A 216 8.19 8.87 -12.09
CA ILE A 216 9.50 8.43 -11.59
C ILE A 216 9.32 7.14 -10.79
N SER A 217 9.85 6.03 -11.28
CA SER A 217 9.58 4.71 -10.71
C SER A 217 10.88 3.97 -10.39
N LEU A 218 10.86 3.17 -9.33
CA LEU A 218 11.94 2.27 -8.95
C LEU A 218 11.36 0.96 -8.44
N PHE A 219 11.64 -0.13 -9.14
CA PHE A 219 11.20 -1.48 -8.78
C PHE A 219 12.40 -2.39 -8.48
N PRO A 220 12.31 -3.29 -7.49
CA PRO A 220 13.28 -4.36 -7.37
C PRO A 220 13.10 -5.38 -8.51
N GLU A 221 14.17 -6.07 -8.94
CA GLU A 221 14.06 -7.08 -9.99
C GLU A 221 13.31 -8.36 -9.53
N ASP A 222 13.33 -8.66 -8.22
CA ASP A 222 12.71 -9.85 -7.61
C ASP A 222 11.20 -9.70 -7.37
N THR A 223 10.49 -9.14 -8.34
CA THR A 223 9.02 -9.12 -8.34
C THR A 223 8.45 -10.53 -8.48
N TRP A 224 7.23 -10.74 -7.97
CA TRP A 224 6.53 -12.00 -8.08
C TRP A 224 6.43 -12.46 -9.54
N LYS A 225 6.87 -13.69 -9.80
CA LYS A 225 7.03 -14.26 -11.15
C LYS A 225 7.85 -13.40 -12.13
N ASN A 226 8.74 -12.54 -11.63
CA ASN A 226 9.56 -11.59 -12.41
C ASN A 226 8.73 -10.65 -13.29
N ARG A 227 7.49 -10.32 -12.88
CA ARG A 227 6.60 -9.45 -13.65
C ARG A 227 7.05 -7.99 -13.54
N PRO A 228 7.34 -7.30 -14.66
CA PRO A 228 7.72 -5.89 -14.62
C PRO A 228 6.65 -5.04 -13.94
N GLN A 229 7.07 -4.12 -13.07
CA GLN A 229 6.14 -3.27 -12.28
C GLN A 229 5.11 -4.09 -11.49
N GLY A 230 5.47 -5.31 -11.09
CA GLY A 230 4.57 -6.25 -10.43
C GLY A 230 4.53 -6.14 -8.90
N LEU A 231 4.26 -7.28 -8.28
CA LEU A 231 4.08 -7.38 -6.84
C LEU A 231 5.36 -7.82 -6.13
N ARG A 232 5.47 -7.54 -4.84
CA ARG A 232 6.58 -8.00 -4.00
C ARG A 232 6.51 -9.52 -3.81
N ALA A 233 7.55 -10.23 -4.23
CA ALA A 233 7.56 -11.68 -4.19
C ALA A 233 7.44 -12.26 -2.77
N ASP A 234 8.05 -11.62 -1.77
CA ASP A 234 8.00 -12.08 -0.37
C ASP A 234 6.57 -12.06 0.19
N MET A 235 5.83 -10.98 -0.05
CA MET A 235 4.45 -10.84 0.40
C MET A 235 3.49 -11.75 -0.37
N VAL A 236 3.65 -11.85 -1.70
CA VAL A 236 2.81 -12.75 -2.50
C VAL A 236 3.07 -14.22 -2.15
N GLN A 237 4.32 -14.60 -1.86
CA GLN A 237 4.63 -15.97 -1.41
C GLN A 237 3.89 -16.31 -0.12
N MET A 238 3.86 -15.40 0.86
CA MET A 238 3.10 -15.61 2.10
C MET A 238 1.60 -15.81 1.82
N LEU A 239 1.02 -15.05 0.89
CA LEU A 239 -0.37 -15.23 0.48
C LEU A 239 -0.60 -16.58 -0.23
N ALA A 240 0.31 -16.97 -1.13
CA ALA A 240 0.23 -18.24 -1.85
C ALA A 240 0.34 -19.44 -0.90
N ASP A 241 1.20 -19.36 0.11
CA ASP A 241 1.40 -20.41 1.12
C ASP A 241 0.15 -20.64 1.98
N MET A 242 -0.73 -19.64 2.11
CA MET A 242 -2.04 -19.79 2.76
C MET A 242 -3.02 -20.64 1.94
N LYS A 243 -2.77 -20.82 0.64
CA LYS A 243 -3.63 -21.52 -0.33
C LYS A 243 -5.10 -21.07 -0.26
N PRO A 244 -5.38 -19.76 -0.40
CA PRO A 244 -6.74 -19.28 -0.31
C PRO A 244 -7.58 -19.79 -1.48
N GLY A 245 -8.82 -20.20 -1.21
CA GLY A 245 -9.78 -20.56 -2.26
C GLY A 245 -10.23 -19.34 -3.06
N PHE A 246 -10.30 -18.16 -2.43
CA PHE A 246 -10.61 -16.90 -3.11
C PHE A 246 -9.83 -15.70 -2.55
N ILE A 247 -9.72 -14.63 -3.35
CA ILE A 247 -9.28 -13.31 -2.90
C ILE A 247 -10.39 -12.30 -3.14
N ARG A 248 -10.88 -11.66 -2.07
CA ARG A 248 -11.81 -10.54 -2.12
C ARG A 248 -11.03 -9.23 -2.22
N PHE A 249 -11.23 -8.46 -3.29
CA PHE A 249 -10.52 -7.19 -3.58
C PHE A 249 -11.41 -6.17 -4.33
N PRO A 250 -11.03 -4.90 -4.46
CA PRO A 250 -10.05 -4.22 -3.62
C PRO A 250 -10.64 -3.95 -2.22
N GLY A 251 -11.86 -4.44 -1.96
CA GLY A 251 -12.41 -4.87 -0.67
C GLY A 251 -12.61 -3.78 0.39
N GLY A 252 -13.72 -3.88 1.12
CA GLY A 252 -13.93 -3.08 2.33
C GLY A 252 -14.41 -1.65 2.06
N CYS A 253 -14.14 -0.78 3.03
CA CYS A 253 -14.59 0.60 3.03
C CYS A 253 -13.94 1.47 1.96
N ILE A 254 -12.79 1.10 1.39
CA ILE A 254 -12.19 1.89 0.30
C ILE A 254 -13.07 1.89 -0.96
N VAL A 255 -13.88 0.84 -1.18
CA VAL A 255 -14.77 0.76 -2.34
C VAL A 255 -15.89 1.79 -2.25
N GLU A 256 -16.40 2.00 -1.04
CA GLU A 256 -17.45 2.97 -0.73
C GLU A 256 -16.94 4.41 -0.93
N GLY A 257 -15.72 4.67 -0.47
CA GLY A 257 -15.18 6.03 -0.38
C GLY A 257 -15.76 6.83 0.79
N THR A 258 -15.18 8.00 1.06
CA THR A 258 -15.70 8.93 2.07
C THR A 258 -16.97 9.63 1.58
N ASP A 259 -17.05 9.92 0.29
CA ASP A 259 -18.16 10.52 -0.45
C ASP A 259 -18.21 9.87 -1.86
N LEU A 260 -19.27 10.13 -2.64
CA LEU A 260 -19.41 9.53 -3.96
C LEU A 260 -18.29 9.95 -4.94
N ALA A 261 -17.71 11.14 -4.77
CA ALA A 261 -16.61 11.61 -5.62
C ALA A 261 -15.29 10.88 -5.35
N ASN A 262 -15.08 10.44 -4.10
CA ASN A 262 -13.92 9.69 -3.64
C ASN A 262 -14.15 8.17 -3.56
N ARG A 263 -15.19 7.66 -4.22
CA ARG A 263 -15.42 6.21 -4.34
C ARG A 263 -14.40 5.54 -5.25
N TYR A 264 -14.17 4.26 -5.03
CA TYR A 264 -13.29 3.47 -5.90
C TYR A 264 -13.96 3.20 -7.25
N GLN A 265 -13.31 3.62 -8.34
CA GLN A 265 -13.80 3.43 -9.70
C GLN A 265 -12.83 2.51 -10.45
N TRP A 266 -13.21 1.26 -10.65
CA TRP A 266 -12.30 0.20 -11.10
C TRP A 266 -11.66 0.49 -12.48
N LYS A 267 -12.41 1.14 -13.38
CA LYS A 267 -11.93 1.54 -14.72
C LYS A 267 -10.76 2.52 -14.66
N ASN A 268 -10.65 3.33 -13.60
CA ASN A 268 -9.50 4.23 -13.40
C ASN A 268 -8.22 3.48 -12.99
N THR A 269 -8.30 2.16 -12.80
CA THR A 269 -7.20 1.33 -12.30
C THR A 269 -6.65 0.36 -13.37
N ILE A 270 -7.17 0.42 -14.59
CA ILE A 270 -6.72 -0.43 -15.70
C ILE A 270 -6.06 0.42 -16.80
N GLY A 271 -5.40 -0.24 -17.75
CA GLY A 271 -4.66 0.42 -18.83
C GLY A 271 -3.30 0.97 -18.37
N PRO A 272 -2.65 1.82 -19.20
CA PRO A 272 -1.35 2.39 -18.88
C PRO A 272 -1.37 3.16 -17.56
N ILE A 273 -0.40 2.86 -16.69
CA ILE A 273 -0.26 3.48 -15.36
C ILE A 273 -0.25 5.01 -15.45
N GLU A 274 0.39 5.57 -16.48
CA GLU A 274 0.47 7.02 -16.64
C GLU A 274 -0.88 7.73 -16.88
N ASN A 275 -1.92 6.96 -17.18
CA ASN A 275 -3.29 7.43 -17.38
C ASN A 275 -4.21 7.11 -16.20
N ARG A 276 -3.72 6.40 -15.16
CA ARG A 276 -4.51 6.03 -13.98
C ARG A 276 -4.59 7.22 -13.03
N LYS A 277 -5.81 7.69 -12.77
CA LYS A 277 -6.05 8.86 -11.92
C LYS A 277 -5.88 8.50 -10.45
N MET A 278 -4.89 9.09 -9.80
CA MET A 278 -4.61 8.89 -8.38
C MET A 278 -5.82 9.31 -7.51
N LEU A 279 -6.09 8.54 -6.45
CA LEU A 279 -7.12 8.84 -5.45
C LEU A 279 -6.52 8.98 -4.05
N MET A 280 -7.02 9.93 -3.25
CA MET A 280 -6.68 9.94 -1.83
C MET A 280 -7.27 8.71 -1.15
N ASN A 281 -6.42 7.93 -0.48
CA ASN A 281 -6.88 6.74 0.21
C ASN A 281 -7.83 7.17 1.36
N ARG A 282 -8.98 6.51 1.50
CA ARG A 282 -9.96 6.77 2.57
C ARG A 282 -9.30 6.82 3.96
N TRP A 283 -8.35 5.94 4.21
CA TRP A 283 -7.64 5.82 5.50
C TRP A 283 -6.66 6.97 5.79
N ASN A 284 -6.45 7.92 4.86
CA ASN A 284 -5.61 9.10 5.06
C ASN A 284 -6.18 10.04 6.13
N VAL A 285 -7.51 10.24 6.13
CA VAL A 285 -8.19 11.24 6.96
C VAL A 285 -9.24 10.66 7.91
N GLU A 286 -9.46 9.34 7.89
CA GLU A 286 -10.50 8.65 8.66
C GLU A 286 -10.37 8.86 10.18
N PHE A 287 -9.13 8.86 10.70
CA PHE A 287 -8.86 8.97 12.13
C PHE A 287 -8.36 10.38 12.49
N ALA A 288 -8.80 10.90 13.64
CA ALA A 288 -8.33 12.19 14.16
C ALA A 288 -6.80 12.20 14.36
N HIS A 289 -6.25 11.10 14.90
CA HIS A 289 -4.83 10.82 14.83
C HIS A 289 -4.55 10.10 13.51
N ARG A 290 -3.76 10.71 12.62
CA ARG A 290 -3.47 10.18 11.29
C ARG A 290 -2.14 9.43 11.29
N PRO A 291 -2.10 8.09 11.45
CA PRO A 291 -0.85 7.31 11.45
C PRO A 291 -0.18 7.24 10.07
N ALA A 292 -0.91 7.63 9.02
CA ALA A 292 -0.48 7.68 7.63
C ALA A 292 -1.08 8.94 6.94
N PRO A 293 -0.63 10.16 7.28
CA PRO A 293 -1.16 11.42 6.75
C PRO A 293 -0.80 11.68 5.27
N ASP A 294 -0.13 10.71 4.65
CA ASP A 294 0.47 10.71 3.33
C ASP A 294 0.05 9.47 2.51
N TYR A 295 -1.13 8.94 2.81
CA TYR A 295 -1.65 7.72 2.20
C TYR A 295 -2.56 8.03 0.99
N TYR A 296 -2.13 7.58 -0.18
CA TYR A 296 -2.82 7.78 -1.45
C TYR A 296 -2.72 6.49 -2.27
N GLN A 297 -3.59 6.36 -3.27
CA GLN A 297 -3.68 5.20 -4.15
C GLN A 297 -3.23 5.61 -5.55
N SER A 298 -2.05 5.15 -5.94
CA SER A 298 -1.48 5.35 -7.27
C SER A 298 -2.20 4.51 -8.33
N PHE A 299 -2.93 3.48 -7.89
CA PHE A 299 -3.51 2.42 -8.72
C PHE A 299 -2.49 1.73 -9.62
N GLY A 300 -1.22 1.68 -9.23
CA GLY A 300 -0.25 0.79 -9.86
C GLY A 300 -0.63 -0.69 -9.67
N LEU A 301 -1.22 -1.01 -8.51
CA LEU A 301 -2.00 -2.24 -8.30
C LEU A 301 -3.49 -1.94 -8.53
N GLY A 302 -3.98 -2.30 -9.71
CA GLY A 302 -5.37 -2.17 -10.12
C GLY A 302 -6.04 -3.52 -10.36
N PHE A 303 -7.24 -3.49 -10.96
CA PHE A 303 -8.05 -4.70 -11.16
C PHE A 303 -7.34 -5.76 -12.00
N PHE A 304 -6.63 -5.37 -13.06
CA PHE A 304 -5.86 -6.31 -13.88
C PHE A 304 -4.79 -7.04 -13.05
N GLU A 305 -4.05 -6.29 -12.22
CA GLU A 305 -3.01 -6.87 -11.37
C GLU A 305 -3.60 -7.75 -10.25
N TYR A 306 -4.80 -7.46 -9.73
CA TYR A 306 -5.50 -8.35 -8.79
C TYR A 306 -6.00 -9.65 -9.42
N PHE A 307 -6.59 -9.61 -10.62
CA PHE A 307 -6.98 -10.84 -11.33
C PHE A 307 -5.76 -11.71 -11.62
N GLN A 308 -4.67 -11.09 -12.04
CA GLN A 308 -3.40 -11.75 -12.29
C GLN A 308 -2.81 -12.38 -11.01
N LEU A 309 -2.91 -11.70 -9.86
CA LEU A 309 -2.53 -12.26 -8.57
C LEU A 309 -3.37 -13.50 -8.22
N ALA A 310 -4.69 -13.43 -8.40
CA ALA A 310 -5.60 -14.54 -8.12
C ALA A 310 -5.26 -15.76 -8.97
N GLU A 311 -5.08 -15.58 -10.28
CA GLU A 311 -4.60 -16.62 -11.19
C GLU A 311 -3.24 -17.18 -10.74
N ASP A 312 -2.32 -16.30 -10.36
CA ASP A 312 -0.96 -16.70 -10.02
C ASP A 312 -0.84 -17.59 -8.80
N ILE A 313 -1.70 -17.39 -7.80
CA ILE A 313 -1.70 -18.16 -6.55
C ILE A 313 -2.75 -19.28 -6.52
N GLY A 314 -3.52 -19.44 -7.60
CA GLY A 314 -4.53 -20.48 -7.74
C GLY A 314 -5.81 -20.23 -6.92
N SER A 315 -6.22 -18.97 -6.79
CA SER A 315 -7.44 -18.55 -6.09
C SER A 315 -8.47 -18.01 -7.06
N ASP A 316 -9.76 -18.14 -6.71
CA ASP A 316 -10.83 -17.43 -7.40
C ASP A 316 -10.79 -15.92 -7.07
N ALA A 317 -11.05 -15.10 -8.08
CA ALA A 317 -11.18 -13.65 -7.91
C ALA A 317 -12.60 -13.30 -7.42
N LEU A 318 -12.70 -12.55 -6.32
CA LEU A 318 -13.95 -11.98 -5.81
C LEU A 318 -13.88 -10.44 -5.83
N PRO A 319 -14.00 -9.80 -7.00
CA PRO A 319 -13.94 -8.35 -7.12
C PRO A 319 -15.19 -7.69 -6.53
N ILE A 320 -15.00 -6.52 -5.91
CA ILE A 320 -16.04 -5.72 -5.26
C ILE A 320 -16.13 -4.37 -5.96
N LEU A 321 -17.35 -3.94 -6.26
CA LEU A 321 -17.66 -2.66 -6.91
C LEU A 321 -18.49 -1.77 -6.01
N ASN A 322 -18.39 -0.45 -6.22
CA ASN A 322 -19.29 0.50 -5.60
C ASN A 322 -20.68 0.37 -6.22
N CYS A 323 -21.73 0.42 -5.39
CA CYS A 323 -23.12 0.25 -5.79
C CYS A 323 -23.96 1.52 -5.64
N GLY A 324 -23.34 2.70 -5.77
CA GLY A 324 -24.02 3.99 -5.64
C GLY A 324 -24.12 4.49 -4.21
N MET A 325 -23.21 4.07 -3.34
CA MET A 325 -23.23 4.46 -1.92
C MET A 325 -21.82 4.76 -1.41
N ALA A 326 -21.70 5.84 -0.65
CA ALA A 326 -20.54 6.14 0.18
C ALA A 326 -20.66 5.51 1.56
N CYS A 327 -19.55 5.45 2.31
CA CYS A 327 -19.54 4.78 3.60
C CYS A 327 -20.50 5.46 4.58
N GLN A 328 -21.40 4.68 5.18
CA GLN A 328 -22.42 5.18 6.13
C GLN A 328 -21.82 5.72 7.43
N TYR A 329 -20.59 5.31 7.78
CA TYR A 329 -19.84 5.89 8.90
C TYR A 329 -19.25 7.28 8.59
N ASN A 330 -19.20 7.68 7.31
CA ASN A 330 -18.74 8.99 6.87
C ASN A 330 -19.94 9.86 6.44
N THR A 331 -20.11 10.12 5.14
CA THR A 331 -21.20 10.98 4.64
C THR A 331 -22.53 10.23 4.48
N GLY A 332 -22.48 8.91 4.22
CA GLY A 332 -23.67 8.12 3.90
C GLY A 332 -24.38 8.58 2.62
N GLU A 333 -23.67 9.26 1.72
CA GLU A 333 -24.21 9.68 0.43
C GLU A 333 -24.69 8.47 -0.38
N VAL A 334 -25.81 8.64 -1.07
CA VAL A 334 -26.37 7.65 -2.00
C VAL A 334 -26.65 8.33 -3.32
N ALA A 335 -26.38 7.64 -4.43
CA ALA A 335 -26.79 8.08 -5.75
C ALA A 335 -28.32 8.06 -5.83
N ALA A 336 -28.90 8.97 -6.62
CA ALA A 336 -30.32 8.92 -6.90
C ALA A 336 -30.66 7.64 -7.67
N LEU A 337 -31.88 7.11 -7.49
CA LEU A 337 -32.29 5.84 -8.12
C LEU A 337 -32.25 5.92 -9.65
N ASP A 338 -32.50 7.09 -10.23
CA ASP A 338 -32.42 7.41 -11.66
C ASP A 338 -30.99 7.72 -12.14
N GLU A 339 -29.99 7.68 -11.26
CA GLU A 339 -28.56 7.85 -11.56
C GLU A 339 -27.76 6.55 -11.34
N LEU A 340 -28.42 5.39 -11.21
CA LEU A 340 -27.77 4.10 -10.97
C LEU A 340 -27.16 3.47 -12.23
N ASP A 341 -27.55 3.91 -13.43
CA ASP A 341 -27.09 3.35 -14.70
C ASP A 341 -25.56 3.22 -14.82
N PRO A 342 -24.73 4.23 -14.45
CA PRO A 342 -23.27 4.10 -14.51
C PRO A 342 -22.72 2.99 -13.61
N TYR A 343 -23.33 2.73 -12.45
CA TYR A 343 -22.90 1.70 -11.51
C TYR A 343 -23.27 0.31 -12.00
N VAL A 344 -24.45 0.16 -12.59
CA VAL A 344 -24.86 -1.08 -13.26
C VAL A 344 -23.93 -1.38 -14.44
N GLN A 345 -23.64 -0.36 -15.25
CA GLN A 345 -22.72 -0.52 -16.39
C GLN A 345 -21.30 -0.87 -15.94
N ASP A 346 -20.80 -0.29 -14.85
CA ASP A 346 -19.52 -0.67 -14.26
C ASP A 346 -19.46 -2.16 -13.88
N ALA A 347 -20.57 -2.73 -13.39
CA ALA A 347 -20.66 -4.16 -13.07
C ALA A 347 -20.70 -5.04 -14.32
N LEU A 348 -21.47 -4.65 -15.34
CA LEU A 348 -21.52 -5.38 -16.62
C LEU A 348 -20.16 -5.35 -17.32
N ASP A 349 -19.50 -4.19 -17.36
CA ASP A 349 -18.19 -4.04 -17.98
C ASP A 349 -17.11 -4.83 -17.24
N LEU A 350 -17.22 -4.98 -15.91
CA LEU A 350 -16.30 -5.81 -15.15
C LEU A 350 -16.50 -7.31 -15.48
N ILE A 351 -17.76 -7.75 -15.62
CA ILE A 351 -18.07 -9.13 -16.01
C ILE A 351 -17.49 -9.42 -17.40
N GLU A 352 -17.67 -8.52 -18.36
CA GLU A 352 -17.09 -8.64 -19.70
C GLU A 352 -15.55 -8.65 -19.63
N PHE A 353 -14.95 -7.68 -18.94
CA PHE A 353 -13.50 -7.58 -18.79
C PHE A 353 -12.87 -8.84 -18.18
N ALA A 354 -13.55 -9.48 -17.22
CA ALA A 354 -13.06 -10.67 -16.55
C ALA A 354 -13.25 -11.97 -17.37
N ASN A 355 -14.25 -12.03 -18.26
CA ASN A 355 -14.66 -13.28 -18.89
C ASN A 355 -14.52 -13.32 -20.43
N GLY A 356 -14.30 -12.18 -21.09
CA GLY A 356 -14.06 -12.11 -22.53
C GLY A 356 -15.28 -11.71 -23.33
#